data_AF-A0AAV1QGY4-F1
#
_entry.id   AF-A0AAV1QGY4-F1
#
_cell.length_a   1.000
_cell.length_b   1.000
_cell.length_c   1.000
_cell.angle_alpha   90.00
_cell.angle_beta   90.00
_cell.angle_gamma   90.00
#
_symmetry.space_group_name_H-M   'P 1'
#
loop_
_entity.id
_entity.type
_entity.pdbx_description
1 polymer ?
#
loop_
_entity_poly.entity_id
_entity_poly.type
_entity_poly.pdbx_seq_one_letter_code
_entity_poly.pdbx_strand_id
1 'polypeptide(L)'
;GTSSIFYSTRKRELASVVLPPDGSSDSDEGTSSEDEEDELYTEGFTAPDELSTPLTYFSKFFDEDIFETIAHQTNLYSCQLIGSSINTNASEIKAFTGMKLMLGVVKMPAMENYWATDTRFDKVADVMPLKRYKCLSRMLHFQDNMSSDSSEDRLVKIRPVLDHMRGKCMEIESENQFSIDEMMVPYKGKKAGSLQQYLPSKPKKWGFKIFVRAGVSGFVYDFMVYTGKSTFDRANPDKEFGLGGNVVLQLCRTIRNRCLL
;
A
#
# COMPACT_ATOMS: atom_id res chain seq x y z
N GLY A 1 1.93 -12.27 23.56
CA GLY A 1 3.00 -11.38 23.10
C GLY A 1 2.41 -10.34 22.18
N THR A 2 2.07 -9.19 22.74
CA THR A 2 1.47 -8.03 22.09
C THR A 2 2.42 -7.40 21.07
N SER A 3 1.90 -6.93 19.95
CA SER A 3 2.60 -5.97 19.10
C SER A 3 1.56 -5.04 18.50
N SER A 4 1.36 -3.95 19.24
CA SER A 4 0.86 -2.68 18.74
C SER A 4 1.75 -2.25 17.56
N ILE A 5 1.14 -1.84 16.45
CA ILE A 5 1.86 -1.25 15.32
C ILE A 5 2.18 0.19 15.73
N PHE A 6 3.30 0.38 16.42
CA PHE A 6 3.92 1.69 16.56
C PHE A 6 4.81 1.92 15.33
N TYR A 7 4.58 3.02 14.62
CA TYR A 7 5.54 3.56 13.67
C TYR A 7 6.81 3.95 14.44
N SER A 8 7.84 3.10 14.36
CA SER A 8 9.17 3.44 14.83
C SER A 8 9.93 4.09 13.67
N THR A 9 9.77 5.40 13.51
CA THR A 9 10.66 6.21 12.68
C THR A 9 12.01 6.23 13.37
N ARG A 10 12.96 5.39 12.94
CA ARG A 10 14.36 5.58 13.35
C ARG A 10 14.84 6.85 12.68
N LYS A 11 15.16 7.87 13.48
CA LYS A 11 16.02 9.00 13.08
C LYS A 11 17.25 8.41 12.38
N ARG A 12 17.29 8.52 11.05
CA ARG A 12 18.53 8.48 10.28
C ARG A 12 18.72 9.90 9.80
N GLU A 13 19.91 10.42 10.04
CA GLU A 13 20.32 11.77 9.69
C GLU A 13 19.91 12.09 8.25
N LEU A 14 19.21 13.21 8.12
CA LEU A 14 18.87 13.82 6.85
C LEU A 14 20.18 14.21 6.16
N ALA A 15 20.51 13.56 5.05
CA ALA A 15 21.48 14.13 4.13
C ALA A 15 20.75 15.19 3.29
N SER A 16 20.82 16.45 3.72
CA SER A 16 20.53 17.58 2.84
C SER A 16 21.64 17.66 1.79
N VAL A 17 21.31 17.45 0.52
CA VAL A 17 22.24 17.72 -0.58
C VAL A 17 22.18 19.23 -0.84
N VAL A 18 23.14 19.97 -0.28
CA VAL A 18 23.42 21.36 -0.67
C VAL A 18 24.57 21.29 -1.67
N LEU A 19 24.33 21.73 -2.91
CA LEU A 19 25.40 21.92 -3.89
C LEU A 19 26.19 23.19 -3.52
N PRO A 20 27.53 23.16 -3.57
CA PRO A 20 28.33 24.34 -3.24
C PRO A 20 28.19 25.41 -4.32
N PRO A 21 28.09 26.70 -3.97
CA PRO A 21 28.23 27.78 -4.94
C PRO A 21 29.72 28.00 -5.28
N ASP A 22 29.97 28.34 -6.54
CA ASP A 22 31.29 28.70 -7.05
C ASP A 22 31.91 29.85 -6.25
N GLY A 23 33.19 29.69 -5.89
CA GLY A 23 33.85 30.54 -4.90
C GLY A 23 34.16 31.97 -5.35
N SER A 24 34.16 32.89 -4.38
CA SER A 24 35.28 33.83 -4.13
C SER A 24 35.15 34.58 -2.79
N SER A 25 36.27 34.54 -2.03
CA SER A 25 36.78 35.44 -0.98
C SER A 25 35.97 35.78 0.29
N ASP A 26 36.47 35.25 1.41
CA ASP A 26 36.75 35.86 2.73
C ASP A 26 35.87 37.01 3.27
N SER A 27 35.18 36.76 4.39
CA SER A 27 35.62 37.20 5.73
C SER A 27 34.60 36.82 6.82
N ASP A 28 35.12 36.25 7.91
CA ASP A 28 34.44 35.90 9.18
C ASP A 28 33.62 37.07 9.77
N GLU A 29 32.35 36.82 10.10
CA GLU A 29 31.70 37.36 11.30
C GLU A 29 30.49 36.49 11.67
N GLY A 30 30.64 35.71 12.73
CA GLY A 30 29.58 34.87 13.28
C GLY A 30 28.50 35.71 13.95
N THR A 31 27.28 35.62 13.44
CA THR A 31 26.07 35.99 14.17
C THR A 31 25.12 34.79 14.12
N SER A 32 24.74 34.31 15.30
CA SER A 32 23.81 33.20 15.49
C SER A 32 22.45 33.56 14.89
N SER A 33 22.15 32.99 13.72
CA SER A 33 20.86 33.11 13.04
C SER A 33 20.05 31.80 13.11
N GLU A 34 20.28 30.97 14.13
CA GLU A 34 19.56 29.69 14.31
C GLU A 34 18.12 29.89 14.80
N ASP A 35 17.74 31.10 15.22
CA ASP A 35 16.40 31.36 15.80
C ASP A 35 15.34 31.84 14.77
N GLU A 36 15.71 32.16 13.52
CA GLU A 36 14.77 32.65 12.50
C GLU A 36 14.24 31.58 11.54
N GLU A 37 14.89 30.40 11.44
CA GLU A 37 14.42 29.31 10.55
C GLU A 37 13.27 28.49 11.17
N ASP A 38 13.07 28.52 12.49
CA ASP A 38 12.04 27.72 13.17
C ASP A 38 10.61 28.29 13.00
N GLU A 39 10.43 29.55 12.59
CA GLU A 39 9.11 30.18 12.46
C GLU A 39 8.39 29.91 11.12
N LEU A 40 9.04 29.30 10.11
CA LEU A 40 8.39 29.03 8.81
C LEU A 40 7.70 27.66 8.73
N TYR A 41 7.83 26.80 9.74
CA TYR A 41 7.46 25.38 9.66
C TYR A 41 6.17 24.98 10.38
N THR A 42 5.35 25.95 10.79
CA THR A 42 4.06 25.70 11.45
C THR A 42 2.86 26.07 10.59
N GLU A 43 2.78 25.60 9.34
CA GLU A 43 1.45 25.26 8.82
C GLU A 43 1.03 23.95 9.51
N GLY A 44 0.64 24.11 10.78
CA GLY A 44 0.20 23.03 11.63
C GLY A 44 -1.01 22.35 11.01
N PHE A 45 -1.00 21.01 10.99
CA PHE A 45 -2.15 20.21 10.60
C PHE A 45 -3.41 20.71 11.31
N THR A 46 -4.32 21.33 10.56
CA THR A 46 -5.64 21.74 11.05
C THR A 46 -6.57 20.54 10.95
N ALA A 47 -6.93 19.97 12.10
CA ALA A 47 -7.92 18.91 12.13
C ALA A 47 -9.26 19.43 11.58
N PRO A 48 -9.99 18.65 10.77
CA PRO A 48 -11.31 19.05 10.30
C PRO A 48 -12.26 19.32 11.47
N ASP A 49 -13.11 20.34 11.35
CA ASP A 49 -14.12 20.68 12.35
C ASP A 49 -15.11 19.53 12.60
N GLU A 50 -15.39 18.73 11.57
CA GLU A 50 -16.21 17.52 11.66
C GLU A 50 -15.49 16.30 11.08
N LEU A 51 -15.35 15.26 11.90
CA LEU A 51 -14.83 13.97 11.45
C LEU A 51 -15.94 13.13 10.84
N SER A 52 -15.66 12.60 9.64
CA SER A 52 -16.54 11.60 9.03
C SER A 52 -16.42 10.24 9.73
N THR A 53 -17.33 9.32 9.41
CA THR A 53 -17.23 7.95 9.95
C THR A 53 -15.98 7.24 9.41
N PRO A 54 -15.40 6.26 10.15
CA PRO A 54 -14.30 5.44 9.65
C PRO A 54 -14.61 4.76 8.31
N LEU A 55 -15.87 4.38 8.08
CA LEU A 55 -16.33 3.81 6.82
C LEU A 55 -16.19 4.80 5.67
N THR A 56 -16.52 6.08 5.88
CA THR A 56 -16.37 7.12 4.86
C THR A 56 -14.93 7.26 4.41
N TYR A 57 -13.96 7.24 5.34
CA TYR A 57 -12.54 7.29 4.99
C TYR A 57 -12.07 6.01 4.27
N PHE A 58 -12.52 4.84 4.72
CA PHE A 58 -12.22 3.57 4.05
C PHE A 58 -12.73 3.56 2.60
N SER A 59 -13.95 4.05 2.37
CA SER A 59 -14.57 4.11 1.04
C SER A 59 -13.87 5.05 0.06
N LYS A 60 -12.99 5.95 0.53
CA LYS A 60 -12.12 6.74 -0.38
C LYS A 60 -11.10 5.86 -1.10
N PHE A 61 -10.70 4.73 -0.50
CA PHE A 61 -9.71 3.81 -1.06
C PHE A 61 -10.35 2.53 -1.63
N PHE A 62 -11.46 2.09 -1.03
CA PHE A 62 -12.24 0.93 -1.47
C PHE A 62 -13.66 1.38 -1.80
N ASP A 63 -13.84 1.90 -3.01
CA ASP A 63 -15.15 2.32 -3.51
C ASP A 63 -15.99 1.14 -4.02
N GLU A 64 -17.19 1.41 -4.53
CA GLU A 64 -18.07 0.36 -5.03
C GLU A 64 -17.48 -0.32 -6.28
N ASP A 65 -16.81 0.43 -7.16
CA ASP A 65 -16.23 -0.06 -8.41
C ASP A 65 -15.22 -1.19 -8.17
N ILE A 66 -14.35 -1.05 -7.17
CA ILE A 66 -13.40 -2.13 -6.86
C ILE A 66 -14.11 -3.36 -6.28
N PHE A 67 -15.18 -3.18 -5.50
CA PHE A 67 -15.96 -4.32 -4.98
C PHE A 67 -16.71 -5.05 -6.09
N GLU A 68 -17.29 -4.32 -7.04
CA GLU A 68 -17.91 -4.90 -8.24
C GLU A 68 -16.90 -5.65 -9.10
N THR A 69 -15.72 -5.06 -9.30
CA THR A 69 -14.61 -5.69 -10.04
C THR A 69 -14.20 -7.01 -9.38
N ILE A 70 -13.96 -7.00 -8.05
CA ILE A 70 -13.58 -8.21 -7.31
C ILE A 70 -14.69 -9.27 -7.40
N ALA A 71 -15.96 -8.88 -7.24
CA ALA A 71 -17.08 -9.80 -7.31
C ALA A 71 -17.21 -10.46 -8.69
N HIS A 72 -17.13 -9.66 -9.76
CA HIS A 72 -17.17 -10.13 -11.12
C HIS A 72 -16.03 -11.13 -11.40
N GLN A 73 -14.79 -10.75 -11.08
CA GLN A 73 -13.62 -11.59 -11.34
C GLN A 73 -13.62 -12.87 -10.50
N THR A 74 -14.14 -12.81 -9.27
CA THR A 74 -14.31 -13.99 -8.40
C THR A 74 -15.34 -14.97 -8.97
N ASN A 75 -16.48 -14.48 -9.47
CA ASN A 75 -17.47 -15.35 -10.13
C ASN A 75 -16.91 -15.95 -11.42
N LEU A 76 -16.26 -15.14 -12.26
CA LEU A 76 -15.63 -15.60 -13.50
C LEU A 76 -14.60 -16.69 -13.22
N TYR A 77 -13.74 -16.50 -12.22
CA TYR A 77 -12.76 -17.50 -11.81
C TYR A 77 -13.41 -18.82 -11.38
N SER A 78 -14.52 -18.75 -10.63
CA SER A 78 -15.23 -19.98 -10.25
C SER A 78 -15.82 -20.72 -11.45
N CYS A 79 -16.36 -20.00 -12.45
CA CYS A 79 -16.79 -20.61 -13.71
C CYS A 79 -15.62 -21.31 -14.42
N GLN A 80 -14.46 -20.67 -14.48
CA GLN A 80 -13.26 -21.22 -15.12
C GLN A 80 -12.70 -22.44 -14.39
N LEU A 81 -12.75 -22.46 -13.05
CA LEU A 81 -12.14 -23.50 -12.23
C LEU A 81 -13.04 -24.72 -12.03
N ILE A 82 -14.33 -24.49 -11.75
CA ILE A 82 -15.27 -25.55 -11.34
C ILE A 82 -16.53 -25.62 -12.22
N GLY A 83 -16.59 -24.87 -13.32
CA GLY A 83 -17.69 -24.91 -14.30
C GLY A 83 -18.96 -24.21 -13.84
N SER A 84 -18.95 -23.50 -12.71
CA SER A 84 -20.12 -22.77 -12.21
C SER A 84 -19.74 -21.57 -11.36
N SER A 85 -20.59 -20.54 -11.40
CA SER A 85 -20.45 -19.33 -10.59
C SER A 85 -20.77 -19.64 -9.12
N ILE A 86 -19.95 -19.14 -8.20
CA ILE A 86 -20.30 -19.14 -6.77
C ILE A 86 -21.35 -18.08 -6.40
N ASN A 87 -21.80 -17.27 -7.36
CA ASN A 87 -22.84 -16.26 -7.23
C ASN A 87 -22.57 -15.27 -6.09
N THR A 88 -21.37 -14.71 -6.03
CA THR A 88 -21.03 -13.59 -5.15
C THR A 88 -21.43 -12.24 -5.77
N ASN A 89 -21.43 -11.17 -4.99
CA ASN A 89 -21.72 -9.81 -5.42
C ASN A 89 -20.90 -8.80 -4.61
N ALA A 90 -20.92 -7.52 -5.00
CA ALA A 90 -20.13 -6.47 -4.35
C ALA A 90 -20.42 -6.34 -2.84
N SER A 91 -21.68 -6.42 -2.43
CA SER A 91 -22.08 -6.40 -1.01
C SER A 91 -21.48 -7.56 -0.21
N GLU A 92 -21.49 -8.78 -0.77
CA GLU A 92 -20.89 -9.94 -0.13
C GLU A 92 -19.35 -9.83 -0.05
N ILE A 93 -18.68 -9.28 -1.07
CA ILE A 93 -17.24 -9.01 -1.03
C ILE A 93 -16.91 -7.91 -0.02
N LYS A 94 -17.73 -6.87 0.10
CA LYS A 94 -17.59 -5.80 1.10
C LYS A 94 -17.72 -6.38 2.52
N ALA A 95 -18.72 -7.23 2.76
CA ALA A 95 -18.88 -7.96 4.03
C ALA A 95 -17.67 -8.86 4.32
N PHE A 96 -17.21 -9.64 3.34
CA PHE A 96 -16.02 -10.49 3.45
C PHE A 96 -14.75 -9.68 3.76
N THR A 97 -14.59 -8.50 3.16
CA THR A 97 -13.48 -7.58 3.42
C THR A 97 -13.54 -7.05 4.85
N GLY A 98 -14.72 -6.63 5.32
CA GLY A 98 -14.94 -6.23 6.71
C GLY A 98 -14.60 -7.35 7.70
N MET A 99 -14.97 -8.59 7.39
CA MET A 99 -14.56 -9.76 8.18
C MET A 99 -13.03 -9.92 8.20
N LYS A 100 -12.33 -9.81 7.06
CA LYS A 100 -10.86 -9.90 7.02
C LYS A 100 -10.18 -8.84 7.89
N LEU A 101 -10.70 -7.61 7.90
CA LEU A 101 -10.22 -6.56 8.79
C LEU A 101 -10.42 -6.95 10.26
N MET A 102 -11.60 -7.47 10.60
CA MET A 102 -11.90 -7.86 11.98
C MET A 102 -11.06 -9.04 12.49
N LEU A 103 -10.83 -10.04 11.64
CA LEU A 103 -9.93 -11.18 11.91
C LEU A 103 -8.47 -10.74 12.08
N GLY A 104 -8.10 -9.58 11.53
CA GLY A 104 -6.78 -8.97 11.74
C GLY A 104 -6.60 -8.37 13.14
N VAL A 105 -7.70 -7.86 13.71
CA VAL A 105 -7.75 -7.23 15.04
C VAL A 105 -7.91 -8.28 16.13
N VAL A 106 -8.94 -9.11 16.03
CA VAL A 106 -9.23 -10.17 17.00
C VAL A 106 -8.64 -11.46 16.45
N LYS A 107 -7.54 -11.94 17.02
CA LYS A 107 -6.83 -13.15 16.53
C LYS A 107 -7.15 -14.35 17.41
N MET A 108 -7.73 -15.39 16.81
CA MET A 108 -7.93 -16.71 17.43
C MET A 108 -6.90 -17.73 16.95
N PRO A 109 -6.66 -18.82 17.72
CA PRO A 109 -5.69 -19.86 17.36
C PRO A 109 -5.97 -20.53 16.01
N ALA A 110 -7.24 -20.74 15.68
CA ALA A 110 -7.68 -21.26 14.40
C ALA A 110 -8.88 -20.49 13.86
N MET A 111 -9.11 -20.59 12.54
CA MET A 111 -10.18 -19.87 11.85
C MET A 111 -11.55 -20.41 12.24
N GLU A 112 -11.67 -21.69 12.55
CA GLU A 112 -12.91 -22.34 12.92
C GLU A 112 -13.44 -21.82 14.27
N ASN A 113 -12.55 -21.35 15.15
CA ASN A 113 -12.89 -20.90 16.49
C ASN A 113 -13.86 -19.71 16.49
N TYR A 114 -13.82 -18.82 15.50
CA TYR A 114 -14.77 -17.69 15.45
C TYR A 114 -16.23 -18.15 15.32
N TRP A 115 -16.47 -19.36 14.83
CA TRP A 115 -17.81 -19.96 14.67
C TRP A 115 -18.12 -21.06 15.69
N ALA A 116 -17.14 -21.52 16.48
CA ALA A 116 -17.33 -22.58 17.46
C ALA A 116 -18.17 -22.09 18.65
N THR A 117 -19.01 -22.96 19.23
CA THR A 117 -19.97 -22.59 20.28
C THR A 117 -19.33 -21.83 21.45
N ASP A 118 -18.23 -22.36 21.99
CA ASP A 118 -17.60 -21.81 23.21
C ASP A 118 -16.76 -20.56 22.96
N THR A 119 -16.32 -20.34 21.72
CA THR A 119 -15.44 -19.22 21.33
C THR A 119 -16.08 -18.33 20.28
N ARG A 120 -17.41 -18.40 20.13
CA ARG A 120 -18.14 -17.72 19.08
C ARG A 120 -17.86 -16.22 19.12
N PHE A 121 -17.61 -15.64 17.97
CA PHE A 121 -17.49 -14.20 17.82
C PHE A 121 -18.52 -13.68 16.82
N ASP A 122 -19.62 -13.16 17.36
CA ASP A 122 -20.83 -12.79 16.61
C ASP A 122 -20.53 -11.82 15.45
N LYS A 123 -19.63 -10.85 15.66
CA LYS A 123 -19.20 -9.89 14.62
C LYS A 123 -18.55 -10.54 13.38
N VAL A 124 -18.17 -11.82 13.45
CA VAL A 124 -17.69 -12.62 12.32
C VAL A 124 -18.71 -13.69 11.98
N ALA A 125 -19.19 -14.43 12.98
CA ALA A 125 -20.02 -15.61 12.77
C ALA A 125 -21.43 -15.30 12.23
N ASP A 126 -21.98 -14.14 12.57
CA ASP A 126 -23.30 -13.69 12.09
C ASP A 126 -23.24 -13.05 10.70
N VAL A 127 -22.06 -12.53 10.31
CA VAL A 127 -21.88 -11.91 8.99
C VAL A 127 -21.94 -12.94 7.87
N MET A 128 -21.31 -14.10 8.06
CA MET A 128 -21.25 -15.14 7.04
C MET A 128 -20.99 -16.53 7.64
N PRO A 129 -21.68 -17.58 7.19
CA PRO A 129 -21.38 -18.95 7.60
C PRO A 129 -19.95 -19.38 7.22
N LEU A 130 -19.29 -20.14 8.09
CA LEU A 130 -17.91 -20.62 7.90
C LEU A 130 -17.68 -21.28 6.53
N LYS A 131 -18.65 -22.10 6.07
CA LYS A 131 -18.58 -22.77 4.75
C LYS A 131 -18.52 -21.76 3.61
N ARG A 132 -19.31 -20.68 3.68
CA ARG A 132 -19.32 -19.62 2.66
C ARG A 132 -18.04 -18.79 2.71
N TYR A 133 -17.56 -18.43 3.91
CA TYR A 133 -16.28 -17.74 4.08
C TYR A 133 -15.10 -18.54 3.52
N LYS A 134 -15.06 -19.86 3.76
CA LYS A 134 -14.06 -20.77 3.17
C LYS A 134 -14.21 -20.91 1.66
N CYS A 135 -15.42 -20.79 1.12
CA CYS A 135 -15.65 -20.77 -0.32
C CYS A 135 -15.04 -19.51 -0.94
N LEU A 136 -15.43 -18.32 -0.46
CA LEU A 136 -14.90 -17.05 -0.94
C LEU A 136 -13.38 -16.95 -0.78
N SER A 137 -12.83 -17.38 0.36
CA SER A 137 -11.38 -17.36 0.58
C SER A 137 -10.58 -18.19 -0.43
N ARG A 138 -11.19 -19.23 -1.04
CA ARG A 138 -10.55 -20.06 -2.07
C ARG A 138 -10.75 -19.51 -3.48
N MET A 139 -11.86 -18.82 -3.72
CA MET A 139 -12.28 -18.36 -5.04
C MET A 139 -11.95 -16.89 -5.30
N LEU A 140 -11.55 -16.12 -4.28
CA LEU A 140 -11.23 -14.71 -4.42
C LEU A 140 -10.25 -14.48 -5.58
N HIS A 141 -10.66 -13.65 -6.53
CA HIS A 141 -9.92 -13.37 -7.73
C HIS A 141 -10.07 -11.91 -8.16
N PHE A 142 -9.10 -11.41 -8.92
CA PHE A 142 -9.01 -9.98 -9.23
C PHE A 142 -8.81 -9.68 -10.73
N GLN A 143 -8.56 -10.68 -11.56
CA GLN A 143 -8.25 -10.51 -12.98
C GLN A 143 -8.65 -11.76 -13.76
N ASP A 144 -9.12 -11.63 -14.99
CA ASP A 144 -9.45 -12.78 -15.83
C ASP A 144 -8.18 -13.60 -16.18
N ASN A 145 -8.20 -14.91 -15.93
CA ASN A 145 -7.09 -15.81 -16.30
C ASN A 145 -6.91 -15.94 -17.81
N MET A 146 -7.91 -15.61 -18.61
CA MET A 146 -7.85 -15.66 -20.07
C MET A 146 -7.46 -14.33 -20.70
N SER A 147 -7.19 -13.29 -19.90
CA SER A 147 -6.75 -11.99 -20.42
C SER A 147 -5.40 -12.10 -21.15
N SER A 148 -5.35 -11.52 -22.35
CA SER A 148 -4.19 -11.55 -23.26
C SER A 148 -3.00 -10.69 -22.79
N ASP A 149 -3.21 -9.83 -21.79
CA ASP A 149 -2.20 -8.89 -21.26
C ASP A 149 -1.14 -9.56 -20.36
N SER A 150 -1.01 -10.89 -20.43
CA SER A 150 -0.52 -11.74 -19.34
C SER A 150 0.92 -12.23 -19.46
N SER A 151 1.62 -12.04 -20.57
CA SER A 151 2.91 -12.73 -20.76
C SER A 151 4.09 -12.11 -20.00
N GLU A 152 4.07 -10.81 -19.68
CA GLU A 152 5.24 -10.12 -19.10
C GLU A 152 5.00 -9.56 -17.69
N ASP A 153 3.77 -9.14 -17.37
CA ASP A 153 3.47 -8.56 -16.07
C ASP A 153 3.31 -9.63 -14.97
N ARG A 154 4.36 -9.79 -14.15
CA ARG A 154 4.37 -10.73 -13.01
C ARG A 154 3.30 -10.47 -11.95
N LEU A 155 2.68 -9.29 -11.94
CA LEU A 155 1.62 -8.91 -11.00
C LEU A 155 0.23 -8.87 -11.65
N VAL A 156 0.08 -9.35 -12.90
CA VAL A 156 -1.18 -9.30 -13.67
C VAL A 156 -2.40 -9.73 -12.86
N LYS A 157 -2.26 -10.78 -12.03
CA LYS A 157 -3.35 -11.33 -11.21
C LYS A 157 -3.88 -10.41 -10.11
N ILE A 158 -3.14 -9.37 -9.74
CA ILE A 158 -3.55 -8.37 -8.73
C ILE A 158 -3.52 -6.95 -9.29
N ARG A 159 -3.21 -6.81 -10.58
CA ARG A 159 -2.96 -5.51 -11.20
C ARG A 159 -4.16 -4.57 -11.11
N PRO A 160 -5.42 -5.00 -11.34
CA PRO A 160 -6.57 -4.10 -11.20
C PRO A 160 -6.67 -3.48 -9.81
N VAL A 161 -6.41 -4.25 -8.76
CA VAL A 161 -6.43 -3.75 -7.37
C VAL A 161 -5.28 -2.79 -7.12
N LEU A 162 -4.07 -3.10 -7.60
CA LEU A 162 -2.91 -2.22 -7.42
C LEU A 162 -3.12 -0.88 -8.13
N ASP A 163 -3.57 -0.91 -9.38
CA ASP A 163 -3.76 0.30 -10.20
C ASP A 163 -4.92 1.14 -9.62
N HIS A 164 -6.00 0.52 -9.15
CA HIS A 164 -7.09 1.20 -8.45
C HIS A 164 -6.59 1.90 -7.17
N MET A 165 -5.92 1.17 -6.27
CA MET A 165 -5.41 1.72 -5.02
C MET A 165 -4.40 2.84 -5.24
N ARG A 166 -3.52 2.68 -6.25
CA ARG A 166 -2.57 3.72 -6.65
C ARG A 166 -3.30 4.97 -7.14
N GLY A 167 -4.36 4.81 -7.93
CA GLY A 167 -5.25 5.90 -8.33
C GLY A 167 -5.79 6.67 -7.14
N LYS A 168 -6.36 5.97 -6.15
CA LYS A 168 -6.88 6.58 -4.92
C LYS A 168 -5.82 7.29 -4.09
N CYS A 169 -4.61 6.74 -3.99
CA CYS A 169 -3.48 7.43 -3.36
C CYS A 169 -3.13 8.74 -4.07
N MET A 170 -3.18 8.76 -5.40
CA MET A 170 -2.89 9.96 -6.18
C MET A 170 -4.00 11.00 -6.11
N GLU A 171 -5.23 10.65 -5.71
CA GLU A 171 -6.34 11.58 -5.49
C GLU A 171 -6.19 12.40 -4.20
N ILE A 172 -5.39 11.94 -3.24
CA ILE A 172 -5.10 12.66 -2.00
C ILE A 172 -4.45 14.02 -2.34
N GLU A 173 -4.88 15.07 -1.63
CA GLU A 173 -4.30 16.39 -1.76
C GLU A 173 -2.80 16.37 -1.48
N SER A 174 -2.02 16.83 -2.47
CA SER A 174 -0.56 16.72 -2.46
C SER A 174 0.05 17.64 -1.41
N GLU A 175 0.92 17.08 -0.59
CA GLU A 175 1.85 17.85 0.24
C GLU A 175 3.04 18.37 -0.57
N ASN A 176 3.91 19.14 0.07
CA ASN A 176 5.14 19.70 -0.51
C ASN A 176 6.41 18.96 -0.09
N GLN A 177 6.32 18.08 0.91
CA GLN A 177 7.46 17.34 1.45
C GLN A 177 7.17 15.84 1.43
N PHE A 178 8.10 15.06 0.88
CA PHE A 178 7.93 13.63 0.70
C PHE A 178 9.16 12.85 1.14
N SER A 179 8.92 11.65 1.64
CA SER A 179 9.93 10.61 1.83
C SER A 179 9.65 9.45 0.88
N ILE A 180 10.72 8.86 0.34
CA ILE A 180 10.65 7.63 -0.44
C ILE A 180 11.41 6.56 0.32
N ASP A 181 10.71 5.50 0.72
CA ASP A 181 11.31 4.37 1.44
C ASP A 181 10.60 3.06 1.08
N GLU A 182 11.07 1.98 1.67
CA GLU A 182 10.70 0.62 1.35
C GLU A 182 9.81 0.04 2.45
N MET A 183 8.61 -0.35 2.05
CA MET A 183 7.66 -1.09 2.85
C MET A 183 7.74 -2.58 2.53
N MET A 184 7.46 -3.43 3.53
CA MET A 184 7.43 -4.88 3.38
C MET A 184 6.04 -5.41 3.73
N VAL A 185 5.41 -6.13 2.79
CA VAL A 185 4.21 -6.93 3.04
C VAL A 185 4.63 -8.36 3.38
N PRO A 186 4.51 -8.81 4.63
CA PRO A 186 5.04 -10.11 5.04
C PRO A 186 4.37 -11.25 4.29
N TYR A 187 5.18 -12.16 3.74
CA TYR A 187 4.70 -13.36 3.08
C TYR A 187 5.65 -14.51 3.39
N LYS A 188 5.10 -15.62 3.90
CA LYS A 188 5.85 -16.82 4.27
C LYS A 188 5.56 -18.03 3.37
N GLY A 189 4.77 -17.84 2.31
CA GLY A 189 4.49 -18.92 1.37
C GLY A 189 5.64 -19.16 0.40
N LYS A 190 5.53 -20.24 -0.39
CA LYS A 190 6.55 -20.64 -1.37
C LYS A 190 6.21 -20.27 -2.82
N LYS A 191 4.98 -19.84 -3.08
CA LYS A 191 4.47 -19.62 -4.45
C LYS A 191 4.93 -18.30 -5.09
N ALA A 192 5.46 -17.37 -4.30
CA ALA A 192 5.90 -16.07 -4.80
C ALA A 192 7.22 -16.12 -5.58
N GLY A 193 8.00 -17.21 -5.49
CA GLY A 193 9.29 -17.32 -6.16
C GLY A 193 10.18 -16.10 -5.89
N SER A 194 10.77 -15.53 -6.96
CA SER A 194 11.62 -14.33 -6.85
C SER A 194 10.88 -13.01 -6.59
N LEU A 195 9.54 -12.99 -6.53
CA LEU A 195 8.80 -11.81 -6.03
C LEU A 195 8.93 -11.66 -4.52
N GLN A 196 9.22 -12.75 -3.81
CA GLN A 196 9.53 -12.70 -2.39
C GLN A 196 10.96 -12.18 -2.20
N GLN A 197 11.09 -11.14 -1.39
CA GLN A 197 12.35 -10.50 -1.07
C GLN A 197 12.72 -10.72 0.40
N TYR A 198 14.03 -10.79 0.65
CA TYR A 198 14.60 -10.80 1.99
C TYR A 198 15.21 -9.44 2.30
N LEU A 199 14.67 -8.72 3.28
CA LEU A 199 15.21 -7.47 3.81
C LEU A 199 15.72 -7.71 5.23
N PRO A 200 17.04 -7.88 5.45
CA PRO A 200 17.60 -8.27 6.75
C PRO A 200 17.32 -7.23 7.85
N SER A 201 17.21 -5.95 7.47
CA SER A 201 17.03 -4.82 8.37
C SER A 201 15.59 -4.57 8.81
N LYS A 202 14.59 -5.31 8.28
CA LYS A 202 13.18 -5.13 8.64
C LYS A 202 12.74 -6.19 9.68
N PRO A 203 11.84 -5.88 10.63
CA PRO A 203 11.37 -6.85 11.63
C PRO A 203 10.73 -8.11 11.02
N LYS A 204 10.02 -7.94 9.90
CA LYS A 204 9.53 -9.02 9.05
C LYS A 204 10.39 -9.09 7.81
N LYS A 205 11.38 -9.98 7.82
CA LYS A 205 12.43 -10.02 6.80
C LYS A 205 11.98 -10.56 5.44
N TRP A 206 10.97 -11.42 5.40
CA TRP A 206 10.50 -12.08 4.17
C TRP A 206 9.12 -11.57 3.75
N GLY A 207 9.01 -11.11 2.50
CA GLY A 207 7.74 -10.62 1.96
C GLY A 207 7.84 -9.98 0.59
N PHE A 208 6.79 -9.26 0.19
CA PHE A 208 6.80 -8.42 -1.00
C PHE A 208 7.33 -7.03 -0.66
N LYS A 209 8.38 -6.61 -1.36
CA LYS A 209 8.96 -5.27 -1.21
C LYS A 209 8.13 -4.29 -2.05
N ILE A 210 7.76 -3.17 -1.44
CA ILE A 210 7.02 -2.07 -2.08
C ILE A 210 7.81 -0.78 -1.80
N PHE A 211 8.12 -0.01 -2.84
CA PHE A 211 8.62 1.35 -2.67
C PHE A 211 7.43 2.30 -2.54
N VAL A 212 7.49 3.21 -1.58
CA VAL A 212 6.38 4.07 -1.18
C VAL A 212 6.87 5.50 -1.13
N ARG A 213 6.13 6.44 -1.74
CA ARG A 213 6.24 7.87 -1.51
C ARG A 213 5.18 8.27 -0.47
N ALA A 214 5.63 8.75 0.68
CA ALA A 214 4.76 9.21 1.75
C ALA A 214 5.02 10.68 2.11
N GLY A 215 3.97 11.41 2.46
CA GLY A 215 4.06 12.79 2.96
C GLY A 215 4.45 12.86 4.43
N VAL A 216 4.62 14.07 4.96
CA VAL A 216 4.85 14.33 6.38
C VAL A 216 3.66 13.92 7.25
N SER A 217 2.44 13.93 6.70
CA SER A 217 1.25 13.40 7.37
C SER A 217 1.27 11.88 7.59
N GLY A 218 2.16 11.16 6.89
CA GLY A 218 2.19 9.70 6.82
C GLY A 218 1.25 9.10 5.77
N PHE A 219 0.52 9.91 5.00
CA PHE A 219 -0.25 9.40 3.86
C PHE A 219 0.65 8.89 2.74
N VAL A 220 0.23 7.79 2.10
CA VAL A 220 0.88 7.24 0.91
C VAL A 220 0.28 7.89 -0.33
N TYR A 221 1.14 8.55 -1.11
CA TYR A 221 0.77 9.32 -2.30
C TYR A 221 1.03 8.57 -3.60
N ASP A 222 2.07 7.75 -3.63
CA ASP A 222 2.37 6.87 -4.74
C ASP A 222 3.16 5.65 -4.23
N PHE A 223 3.07 4.53 -4.93
CA PHE A 223 3.85 3.35 -4.61
C PHE A 223 4.11 2.50 -5.85
N MET A 224 5.16 1.68 -5.78
CA MET A 224 5.45 0.66 -6.78
C MET A 224 5.88 -0.64 -6.11
N VAL A 225 5.42 -1.78 -6.64
CA VAL A 225 5.82 -3.09 -6.15
C VAL A 225 7.11 -3.52 -6.85
N TYR A 226 8.11 -3.95 -6.08
CA TYR A 226 9.34 -4.48 -6.64
C TYR A 226 9.12 -5.89 -7.21
N THR A 227 9.45 -6.07 -8.49
CA THR A 227 9.28 -7.34 -9.22
C THR A 227 10.61 -7.90 -9.75
N GLY A 228 11.74 -7.36 -9.27
CA GLY A 228 13.07 -7.73 -9.76
C GLY A 228 13.40 -7.00 -11.05
N LYS A 229 13.84 -7.74 -12.08
CA LYS A 229 14.21 -7.17 -13.38
C LYS A 229 13.02 -6.45 -14.06
N SER A 230 11.80 -6.91 -13.82
CA SER A 230 10.59 -6.33 -14.41
C SER A 230 10.00 -5.13 -13.65
N THR A 231 10.73 -4.58 -12.66
CA THR A 231 10.21 -3.49 -11.81
C THR A 231 9.82 -2.26 -12.63
N PHE A 232 10.54 -2.03 -13.72
CA PHE A 232 10.36 -0.87 -14.58
C PHE A 232 9.79 -1.22 -15.96
N ASP A 233 9.23 -2.42 -16.19
CA ASP A 233 8.70 -2.78 -17.53
C ASP A 233 7.55 -1.88 -17.99
N ARG A 234 6.83 -1.30 -17.02
CA ARG A 234 5.76 -0.31 -17.25
C ARG A 234 6.22 1.13 -17.01
N ALA A 235 7.53 1.34 -16.94
CA ALA A 235 8.16 2.63 -16.80
C ALA A 235 9.24 2.79 -17.89
N ASN A 236 9.66 4.02 -18.14
CA ASN A 236 10.87 4.30 -18.90
C ASN A 236 11.99 4.58 -17.90
N PRO A 237 12.74 3.53 -17.46
CA PRO A 237 13.86 3.73 -16.57
C PRO A 237 14.98 4.43 -17.33
N ASP A 238 15.66 5.31 -16.62
CA ASP A 238 16.87 5.93 -17.10
C ASP A 238 18.05 4.98 -16.83
N LYS A 239 18.83 4.72 -17.87
CA LYS A 239 19.96 3.77 -17.82
C LYS A 239 21.14 4.31 -17.03
N GLU A 240 21.20 5.63 -16.83
CA GLU A 240 22.27 6.28 -16.08
C GLU A 240 22.14 6.03 -14.56
N PHE A 241 20.92 5.82 -14.07
CA PHE A 241 20.66 5.62 -12.65
C PHE A 241 20.53 4.14 -12.26
N GLY A 242 21.00 3.81 -11.06
CA GLY A 242 20.72 2.50 -10.45
C GLY A 242 19.25 2.33 -10.03
N LEU A 243 18.94 1.20 -9.38
CA LEU A 243 17.59 0.92 -8.87
C LEU A 243 17.04 2.08 -8.02
N GLY A 244 17.84 2.60 -7.08
CA GLY A 244 17.42 3.68 -6.19
C GLY A 244 17.03 4.96 -6.93
N GLY A 245 17.89 5.44 -7.83
CA GLY A 245 17.61 6.65 -8.60
C GLY A 245 16.38 6.50 -9.50
N ASN A 246 16.22 5.35 -10.16
CA ASN A 246 15.03 5.07 -10.97
C ASN A 246 13.73 5.00 -10.15
N VAL A 247 13.78 4.44 -8.94
CA VAL A 247 12.62 4.46 -8.02
C VAL A 247 12.24 5.89 -7.68
N VAL A 248 13.22 6.71 -7.29
CA VAL A 248 12.99 8.12 -6.93
C VAL A 248 12.38 8.87 -8.11
N LEU A 249 13.00 8.80 -9.28
CA LEU A 249 12.51 9.47 -10.50
C LEU A 249 11.07 9.04 -10.82
N GLN A 250 10.80 7.74 -10.81
CA GLN A 250 9.48 7.22 -11.16
C GLN A 250 8.40 7.64 -10.15
N LEU A 251 8.67 7.61 -8.85
CA LEU A 251 7.71 8.04 -7.83
C LEU A 251 7.58 9.56 -7.77
N CYS A 252 8.58 10.34 -8.18
CA CYS A 252 8.46 11.81 -8.25
C CYS A 252 7.66 12.31 -9.47
N ARG A 253 7.44 11.47 -10.50
CA ARG A 253 6.67 11.85 -11.71
C ARG A 253 5.23 12.28 -11.41
N THR A 254 4.65 11.81 -10.31
CA THR A 254 3.26 12.07 -9.91
C THR A 254 3.14 13.18 -8.85
N ILE A 255 4.19 13.97 -8.60
CA ILE A 255 4.12 15.18 -7.77
C ILE A 255 3.46 16.29 -8.61
N ARG A 256 2.33 16.82 -8.15
CA ARG A 256 1.52 17.81 -8.88
C ARG A 256 2.14 19.21 -8.85
N ASN A 257 2.66 19.62 -7.70
CA ASN A 257 3.32 20.90 -7.50
C ASN A 257 4.83 20.70 -7.58
N ARG A 258 5.37 20.54 -8.79
CA ARG A 258 6.81 20.66 -8.95
C ARG A 258 7.15 22.10 -8.62
N CYS A 259 7.84 22.35 -7.49
CA CYS A 259 8.61 23.57 -7.38
C CYS A 259 9.47 23.63 -8.64
N LEU A 260 9.20 24.61 -9.49
CA LEU A 260 10.10 24.99 -10.56
C LEU A 260 11.36 25.49 -9.82
N LEU A 261 12.35 24.61 -9.70
CA LEU A 261 13.72 25.00 -9.38
C LEU A 261 14.33 25.67 -10.61
#